data_AF-A0A2V7F475-F1
#
_entry.id   AF-A0A2V7F475-F1
#
_cell.length_a   1.000
_cell.length_b   1.000
_cell.length_c   1.000
_cell.angle_alpha   90.00
_cell.angle_beta   90.00
_cell.angle_gamma   90.00
#
_symmetry.space_group_name_H-M   'P 1'
#
loop_
_entity.id
_entity.type
_entity.pdbx_description
1 polymer ?
#
loop_
_entity_poly.entity_id
_entity_poly.type
_entity_poly.pdbx_seq_one_letter_code
_entity_poly.pdbx_strand_id
1 'polypeptide(L)'
;MTLQRSLVLLLMGAMVLLAPLAYASPPDPGWIAGFWDNGDYDDVVLLATSSVGTTDAHLPWHTMSAAVVIASVSAPDESLLSACPLSSWHTRAPPAASA
;
A
#
# COMPACT_ATOMS: atom_id res chain seq x y z
N MET A 1 -34.72 -7.20 0.63
CA MET A 1 -34.76 -8.68 0.79
C MET A 1 -34.08 -9.40 -0.38
N THR A 2 -34.27 -9.00 -1.63
CA THR A 2 -33.65 -9.66 -2.81
C THR A 2 -32.15 -9.39 -2.93
N LEU A 3 -31.70 -8.13 -2.81
CA LEU A 3 -30.28 -7.76 -2.91
C LEU A 3 -29.41 -8.47 -1.86
N GLN A 4 -29.85 -8.46 -0.60
CA GLN A 4 -29.16 -9.15 0.48
C GLN A 4 -29.05 -10.66 0.22
N ARG A 5 -30.11 -11.29 -0.29
CA ARG A 5 -30.08 -12.71 -0.63
C ARG A 5 -29.14 -13.00 -1.80
N SER A 6 -29.14 -12.16 -2.83
CA SER A 6 -28.19 -12.25 -3.95
C SER A 6 -26.75 -12.06 -3.48
N LEU A 7 -26.48 -11.12 -2.58
CA LEU A 7 -25.16 -10.88 -2.00
C LEU A 7 -24.68 -12.10 -1.19
N VAL A 8 -25.56 -12.70 -0.39
CA VAL A 8 -25.22 -13.91 0.37
C VAL A 8 -24.90 -15.08 -0.55
N LEU A 9 -25.69 -15.28 -1.62
CA LEU A 9 -25.43 -16.33 -2.61
C LEU A 9 -24.11 -16.08 -3.37
N LEU A 10 -23.82 -14.83 -3.71
CA LEU A 10 -22.56 -14.43 -4.33
C LEU A 10 -21.37 -14.71 -3.40
N LEU A 11 -21.46 -14.32 -2.12
CA LEU A 11 -20.41 -14.58 -1.14
C LEU A 11 -20.17 -16.08 -0.93
N MET A 12 -21.25 -16.85 -0.77
CA MET A 12 -21.19 -18.31 -0.64
C MET A 12 -20.55 -18.94 -1.87
N GLY A 13 -20.99 -18.54 -3.07
CA GLY A 13 -20.42 -19.00 -4.33
C GLY A 13 -18.92 -18.67 -4.43
N ALA A 14 -18.53 -17.44 -4.10
CA ALA A 14 -17.13 -17.01 -4.10
C ALA A 14 -16.28 -17.82 -3.12
N MET A 15 -16.75 -18.05 -1.89
CA MET A 15 -16.03 -18.85 -0.90
C MET A 15 -15.84 -20.31 -1.34
N VAL A 16 -16.86 -20.93 -1.93
CA VAL A 16 -16.77 -22.30 -2.44
C VAL A 16 -15.85 -22.39 -3.67
N LEU A 17 -15.88 -21.38 -4.55
CA LEU A 17 -15.13 -21.37 -5.79
C LEU A 17 -13.67 -20.91 -5.62
N LEU A 18 -13.32 -20.21 -4.54
CA LEU A 18 -11.98 -19.63 -4.34
C LEU A 18 -10.87 -20.69 -4.44
N ALA A 19 -11.00 -21.80 -3.71
CA ALA A 19 -10.00 -22.87 -3.69
C ALA A 19 -9.84 -23.57 -5.06
N PRO A 20 -10.91 -24.10 -5.71
CA PRO A 20 -10.73 -24.76 -7.00
C PRO A 20 -10.25 -23.81 -8.10
N LEU A 21 -10.56 -22.51 -8.03
CA LEU A 21 -9.97 -21.52 -8.96
C LEU A 21 -8.48 -21.33 -8.71
N ALA A 22 -8.04 -21.24 -7.45
CA ALA A 22 -6.62 -21.11 -7.11
C ALA A 22 -5.78 -22.34 -7.50
N TYR A 23 -6.40 -23.52 -7.52
CA TYR A 23 -5.77 -24.76 -7.98
C TYR A 23 -6.10 -25.11 -9.45
N ALA A 24 -6.74 -24.20 -10.20
CA ALA A 24 -6.93 -24.36 -11.64
C ALA A 24 -5.56 -24.41 -12.35
N SER A 25 -5.51 -24.77 -13.64
CA SER A 25 -4.23 -24.88 -14.36
C SER A 25 -3.93 -23.62 -15.18
N PRO A 26 -2.76 -22.97 -14.99
CA PRO A 26 -1.75 -23.24 -13.96
C PRO A 26 -2.21 -22.79 -12.56
N PRO A 27 -1.78 -23.46 -11.47
CA PRO A 27 -2.15 -23.04 -10.12
C PRO A 27 -1.67 -21.63 -9.83
N ASP A 28 -2.46 -20.88 -9.06
CA ASP A 28 -2.05 -19.57 -8.57
C ASP A 28 -0.71 -19.69 -7.84
N PRO A 29 0.24 -18.78 -8.10
CA PRO A 29 1.56 -18.86 -7.50
C PRO A 29 1.47 -18.66 -5.98
N GLY A 30 1.92 -19.65 -5.22
CA GLY A 30 1.99 -19.54 -3.76
C GLY A 30 2.98 -18.48 -3.26
N TRP A 31 3.90 -18.03 -4.12
CA TRP A 31 4.89 -17.01 -3.80
C TRP A 31 5.11 -16.05 -4.98
N ILE A 32 4.92 -14.76 -4.71
CA ILE A 32 5.26 -13.64 -5.59
C ILE A 32 6.18 -12.74 -4.77
N ALA A 33 7.41 -12.54 -5.24
CA ALA A 33 8.39 -11.67 -4.57
C ALA A 33 7.83 -10.24 -4.43
N GLY A 34 8.00 -9.63 -3.26
CA GLY A 34 7.49 -8.31 -2.93
C GLY A 34 6.05 -8.30 -2.41
N PHE A 35 5.22 -9.30 -2.73
CA PHE A 35 3.80 -9.28 -2.40
C PHE A 35 3.50 -9.77 -0.97
N TRP A 36 4.28 -10.73 -0.48
CA TRP A 36 4.04 -11.39 0.82
C TRP A 36 5.12 -11.10 1.87
N ASP A 37 6.24 -10.51 1.47
CA ASP A 37 7.46 -10.36 2.27
C ASP A 37 7.81 -8.90 2.59
N ASN A 38 6.88 -7.97 2.36
CA ASN A 38 7.11 -6.53 2.51
C ASN A 38 8.20 -6.00 1.55
N GLY A 39 8.44 -6.68 0.43
CA GLY A 39 9.44 -6.30 -0.57
C GLY A 39 8.88 -5.46 -1.72
N ASP A 40 7.70 -4.85 -1.59
CA ASP A 40 7.09 -3.96 -2.58
C ASP A 40 7.46 -2.49 -2.40
N TYR A 41 8.35 -2.19 -1.44
CA TYR A 41 8.92 -0.86 -1.17
C TYR A 41 7.91 0.18 -0.68
N ASP A 42 6.79 -0.24 -0.10
CA ASP A 42 5.85 0.65 0.56
C ASP A 42 6.48 1.37 1.77
N ASP A 43 7.42 0.71 2.44
CA ASP A 43 8.27 1.23 3.51
C ASP A 43 9.15 2.40 3.05
N VAL A 44 9.69 2.36 1.83
CA VAL A 44 10.46 3.46 1.22
C VAL A 44 9.54 4.64 0.93
N VAL A 45 8.34 4.40 0.39
CA VAL A 45 7.35 5.46 0.14
C VAL A 45 6.91 6.09 1.46
N LEU A 46 6.67 5.28 2.48
CA LEU A 46 6.33 5.72 3.81
C LEU A 46 7.47 6.54 4.44
N LEU A 47 8.71 6.11 4.30
CA LEU A 47 9.89 6.84 4.76
C LEU A 47 10.03 8.18 4.04
N ALA A 48 9.93 8.19 2.72
CA ALA A 48 10.04 9.42 1.93
C ALA A 48 8.96 10.43 2.33
N THR A 49 7.69 10.01 2.39
CA THR A 49 6.56 10.89 2.72
C THR A 49 6.56 11.37 4.17
N SER A 50 6.98 10.53 5.12
CA SER A 50 7.14 10.94 6.52
C SER A 50 8.35 11.86 6.74
N SER A 51 9.41 11.68 5.94
CA SER A 51 10.62 12.50 6.05
C SER A 51 10.45 13.95 5.56
N VAL A 52 9.52 14.20 4.64
CA VAL A 52 9.19 15.55 4.13
C VAL A 52 8.69 16.49 5.25
N GLY A 53 8.09 15.95 6.31
CA GLY A 53 7.71 16.72 7.50
C GLY A 53 8.83 16.92 8.54
N THR A 54 10.00 16.27 8.35
CA THR A 54 11.11 16.25 9.32
C THR A 54 12.36 17.00 8.84
N THR A 55 12.38 17.46 7.59
CA THR A 55 13.46 18.32 7.13
C THR A 55 13.33 19.68 7.81
N ASP A 56 14.23 19.95 8.76
CA ASP A 56 14.59 21.30 9.13
C ASP A 56 14.94 22.06 7.85
N ALA A 57 14.49 23.30 7.70
CA ALA A 57 14.64 24.11 6.48
C ALA A 57 16.09 24.56 6.26
N HIS A 58 17.07 23.72 6.57
CA HIS A 58 18.46 23.99 6.34
C HIS A 58 18.79 23.76 4.87
N LEU A 59 18.55 24.79 4.05
CA LEU A 59 19.01 24.89 2.67
C LEU A 59 20.47 24.43 2.55
N PRO A 60 20.77 23.28 1.93
CA PRO A 60 22.12 22.99 1.51
C PRO A 60 22.22 23.41 0.04
N TRP A 61 22.77 24.60 -0.18
CA TRP A 61 23.52 24.99 -1.38
C TRP A 61 22.79 24.89 -2.75
N HIS A 62 22.52 26.06 -3.34
CA HIS A 62 22.12 26.34 -4.73
C HIS A 62 22.09 25.15 -5.71
N THR A 63 21.03 24.34 -5.64
CA THR A 63 20.58 23.57 -6.81
C THR A 63 19.57 24.44 -7.53
N MET A 64 19.97 25.08 -8.63
CA MET A 64 19.02 25.76 -9.52
C MET A 64 18.18 24.69 -10.25
N SER A 65 17.19 24.15 -9.56
CA SER A 65 16.07 23.50 -10.23
C SER A 65 15.20 24.59 -10.81
N ALA A 66 15.13 24.69 -12.14
CA ALA A 66 14.14 25.52 -12.80
C ALA A 66 12.76 24.96 -12.46
N ALA A 67 12.05 25.64 -11.55
CA ALA A 67 10.71 25.25 -11.16
C ALA A 67 9.76 25.48 -12.35
N VAL A 68 9.27 24.41 -12.96
CA VAL A 68 8.11 24.48 -13.85
C VAL A 68 6.89 24.55 -12.96
N VAL A 69 6.26 25.73 -12.88
CA VAL A 69 5.03 25.93 -12.12
C VAL A 69 3.86 25.45 -12.99
N ILE A 70 3.30 24.29 -12.65
CA ILE A 70 2.17 23.69 -13.40
C ILE A 70 0.82 24.18 -12.83
N ALA A 71 0.78 24.56 -11.55
CA ALA A 71 -0.35 25.23 -10.91
C ALA A 71 0.08 25.89 -9.59
N SER A 72 -0.55 27.00 -9.21
CA SER A 72 -0.43 27.61 -7.88
C SER A 72 -1.60 27.15 -7.00
N VAL A 73 -1.33 26.36 -5.98
CA VAL A 73 -2.29 26.01 -4.94
C VAL A 73 -1.92 26.80 -3.69
N SER A 74 -2.90 27.45 -3.04
CA SER A 74 -2.65 28.08 -1.74
C SER A 74 -2.20 27.01 -0.76
N ALA A 75 -1.03 27.22 -0.15
CA ALA A 75 -0.51 26.31 0.86
C ALA A 75 -1.55 26.19 1.98
N PRO A 76 -1.97 24.96 2.36
CA PRO A 76 -2.74 24.78 3.57
C PRO A 76 -1.90 25.23 4.77
N ASP A 77 -2.58 25.66 5.84
CA ASP A 77 -1.95 26.01 7.11
C ASP A 77 -1.29 24.75 7.69
N GLU A 78 0.03 24.63 7.50
CA GLU A 78 0.85 23.52 7.99
C GLU A 78 1.05 23.66 9.51
N SER A 79 -0.02 23.50 10.29
CA SER A 79 0.13 23.27 11.71
C SER A 79 0.96 22.00 11.87
N LEU A 80 2.09 22.07 12.58
CA LEU A 80 2.99 20.95 12.86
C LEU A 80 2.24 19.85 13.63
N LEU A 81 1.49 19.03 12.91
CA LEU A 81 0.90 17.83 13.45
C LEU A 81 2.08 16.89 13.75
N SER A 82 2.21 16.51 15.02
CA SER A 82 3.15 15.47 15.42
C SER A 82 2.86 14.24 14.56
N ALA A 83 3.78 13.91 13.66
CA ALA A 83 3.66 12.74 12.81
C ALA A 83 3.69 11.51 13.72
N CYS A 84 2.54 10.91 13.93
CA CYS A 84 2.51 9.56 14.49
C CYS A 84 3.16 8.67 13.44
N PRO A 85 4.23 7.90 13.76
CA PRO A 85 4.77 6.95 12.82
C PRO A 85 3.63 6.01 12.42
N LEU A 86 3.25 6.05 11.14
CA LEU A 86 2.31 5.08 10.60
C LEU A 86 3.01 3.74 10.76
N SER A 87 2.46 2.87 11.62
CA SER A 87 3.01 1.53 11.79
C SER A 87 3.00 0.86 10.43
N SER A 88 4.16 0.40 9.97
CA SER A 88 4.21 -0.66 8.96
C SER A 88 3.35 -1.80 9.50
N TRP A 89 2.28 -2.14 8.79
CA TRP A 89 1.44 -3.25 9.19
C TRP A 89 2.30 -4.50 9.21
N HIS A 90 2.12 -5.36 10.22
CA HIS A 90 2.79 -6.66 10.20
C HIS A 90 2.24 -7.45 9.02
N THR A 91 3.03 -7.57 7.96
CA THR A 91 2.69 -8.34 6.77
C THR A 91 2.45 -9.80 7.17
N ARG A 92 1.43 -10.42 6.54
CA ARG A 92 1.11 -11.82 6.79
C ARG A 92 2.32 -12.67 6.44
N ALA A 93 2.71 -13.57 7.33
CA ALA A 93 3.75 -14.55 7.04
C ALA A 93 3.42 -15.32 5.74
N PRO A 94 4.43 -15.74 4.97
CA PRO A 94 4.22 -16.57 3.78
C PRO A 94 3.27 -17.75 4.07
N PRO A 95 2.45 -18.17 3.11
CA PRO A 95 1.82 -19.47 3.20
C PRO A 95 2.92 -20.53 3.36
N ALA A 96 2.77 -21.41 4.36
CA ALA A 96 3.70 -22.51 4.56
C ALA A 96 3.78 -23.33 3.26
N ALA A 97 4.99 -23.67 2.82
CA ALA A 97 5.18 -24.50 1.65
C ALA A 97 4.42 -25.83 1.84
N SER A 98 3.55 -26.18 0.89
CA SER A 98 2.91 -27.49 0.85
C SER A 98 4.00 -28.56 0.68
N ALA A 99 4.05 -29.52 1.60
CA ALA A 99 4.87 -30.73 1.48
C ALA A 99 4.32 -31.69 0.42
#